data_AF-A0A962GBN7-F1
#
_entry.id   AF-A0A962GBN7-F1
#
_cell.length_a   1.000
_cell.length_b   1.000
_cell.length_c   1.000
_cell.angle_alpha   90.00
_cell.angle_beta   90.00
_cell.angle_gamma   90.00
#
_symmetry.space_group_name_H-M   'P 1'
#
loop_
_entity.id
_entity.type
_entity.pdbx_description
1 polymer ?
#
loop_
_entity_poly.entity_id
_entity_poly.type
_entity_poly.pdbx_seq_one_letter_code
_entity_poly.pdbx_strand_id
1 'polypeptide(L)'
;MADACIREADQRLTGKTYEIDADKLLASAVQADAPDTYQVSGPIIFDRGLASEFTQMLKCKARIDGNTASVISIEFIWSMEDLKKAE
;
A
#
# COMPACT_ATOMS: atom_id res chain seq x y z
N MET A 1 5.14 -8.81 5.24
CA MET A 1 3.94 -7.96 5.13
C MET A 1 4.11 -6.91 4.03
N ALA A 2 5.03 -5.94 4.16
CA ALA A 2 5.29 -4.96 3.09
C ALA A 2 5.55 -5.62 1.72
N ASP A 3 6.36 -6.69 1.69
CA ASP A 3 6.58 -7.50 0.48
C ASP A 3 5.29 -8.07 -0.12
N ALA A 4 4.36 -8.57 0.71
CA ALA A 4 3.07 -9.07 0.23
C ALA A 4 2.19 -7.95 -0.35
N CYS A 5 2.20 -6.77 0.28
CA CYS A 5 1.51 -5.58 -0.23
C CYS A 5 2.11 -5.09 -1.56
N ILE A 6 3.43 -5.13 -1.71
CA ILE A 6 4.12 -4.76 -2.95
C ILE A 6 3.79 -5.74 -4.06
N ARG A 7 3.80 -7.04 -3.79
CA ARG A 7 3.41 -8.08 -4.77
C ARG A 7 1.96 -7.92 -5.23
N GLU A 8 1.05 -7.67 -4.30
CA GLU A 8 -0.35 -7.41 -4.64
C GLU A 8 -0.50 -6.12 -5.46
N ALA A 9 0.24 -5.05 -5.11
CA ALA A 9 0.28 -3.83 -5.90
C ALA A 9 0.77 -4.08 -7.33
N ASP A 10 1.83 -4.88 -7.49
CA ASP A 10 2.41 -5.26 -8.79
C ASP A 10 1.41 -6.02 -9.67
N GLN A 11 0.68 -6.97 -9.08
CA GLN A 11 -0.36 -7.69 -9.80
C GLN A 11 -1.48 -6.75 -10.28
N ARG A 12 -1.91 -5.78 -9.45
CA ARG A 12 -2.99 -4.84 -9.81
C ARG A 12 -2.54 -3.74 -10.76
N LEU A 13 -1.27 -3.36 -10.71
CA LEU A 13 -0.68 -2.30 -11.52
C LEU A 13 0.12 -2.85 -12.70
N THR A 14 -0.08 -4.12 -13.06
CA THR A 14 0.62 -4.75 -14.17
C THR A 14 0.50 -3.91 -15.45
N GLY A 15 1.65 -3.64 -16.08
CA GLY A 15 1.73 -2.77 -17.26
C GLY A 15 1.76 -1.26 -16.98
N LYS A 16 1.81 -0.82 -15.73
CA LYS A 16 2.03 0.59 -15.35
C LYS A 16 3.46 0.79 -14.85
N THR A 17 4.00 1.99 -15.06
CA THR A 17 5.27 2.42 -14.49
C THR A 17 5.01 3.07 -13.14
N TYR A 18 5.55 2.50 -12.06
CA TYR A 18 5.38 3.05 -10.72
C TYR A 18 6.57 2.75 -9.81
N GLU A 19 6.69 3.52 -8.74
CA GLU A 19 7.67 3.38 -7.67
C GLU A 19 6.97 3.38 -6.31
N ILE A 20 7.26 2.35 -5.50
CA ILE A 20 6.83 2.25 -4.10
C ILE A 20 8.10 2.25 -3.25
N ASP A 21 8.14 3.13 -2.26
CA ASP A 21 9.21 3.13 -1.27
C ASP A 21 8.90 2.08 -0.18
N ALA A 22 9.51 0.90 -0.32
CA ALA A 22 9.26 -0.25 0.55
C ALA A 22 9.64 0.02 2.02
N ASP A 23 10.68 0.81 2.25
CA ASP A 23 11.14 1.21 3.59
C ASP A 23 10.11 2.12 4.25
N LYS A 24 9.61 3.14 3.54
CA LYS A 24 8.53 4.01 4.04
C LYS A 24 7.23 3.24 4.26
N LEU A 25 6.91 2.31 3.36
CA LEU A 25 5.74 1.46 3.50
C LEU A 25 5.86 0.60 4.78
N LEU A 26 7.02 -0.01 5.02
CA LEU A 26 7.25 -0.79 6.24
C LEU A 26 7.27 0.06 7.50
N ALA A 27 7.89 1.25 7.46
CA ALA A 27 7.95 2.18 8.59
C ALA A 27 6.57 2.72 9.00
N SER A 28 5.60 2.72 8.08
CA SER A 28 4.21 3.12 8.34
C SER A 28 3.35 2.02 8.98
N ALA A 29 3.90 0.83 9.23
CA ALA A 29 3.15 -0.31 9.74
C ALA A 29 2.49 0.02 11.08
N VAL A 30 1.17 -0.08 11.12
CA VAL A 30 0.36 0.04 12.32
C VAL A 30 -0.51 -1.20 12.48
N GLN A 31 -0.73 -1.63 13.72
CA GLN A 31 -1.67 -2.72 13.98
C GLN A 31 -3.09 -2.26 13.64
N ALA A 32 -3.85 -3.12 12.96
CA ALA A 32 -5.23 -2.86 12.60
C ALA A 32 -6.21 -3.43 13.65
N ASP A 33 -7.49 -3.38 13.33
CA ASP A 33 -8.62 -3.72 14.21
C ASP A 33 -8.65 -5.19 14.67
N ALA A 34 -7.90 -6.07 13.98
CA ALA A 34 -7.88 -7.52 14.20
C ALA A 34 -6.49 -8.01 14.65
N PRO A 35 -6.43 -9.11 15.44
CA PRO A 35 -5.16 -9.71 15.84
C PRO A 35 -4.34 -10.13 14.63
N ASP A 36 -3.03 -9.95 14.75
CA ASP A 36 -2.03 -10.23 13.71
C ASP A 36 -2.30 -9.55 12.37
N THR A 37 -3.19 -8.55 12.35
CA THR A 37 -3.52 -7.78 11.17
C THR A 37 -2.87 -6.42 11.30
N TYR A 38 -2.19 -6.03 10.23
CA TYR A 38 -1.48 -4.78 10.17
C TYR A 38 -1.84 -4.04 8.91
N GLN A 39 -1.75 -2.73 9.00
CA GLN A 39 -1.96 -1.82 7.91
C GLN A 39 -0.68 -1.05 7.67
N VAL A 40 -0.25 -1.01 6.41
CA VAL A 40 0.85 -0.18 5.92
C VAL A 40 0.30 0.81 4.93
N SER A 41 0.83 2.02 4.93
CA SER A 41 0.44 3.06 3.98
C SER A 41 1.64 3.87 3.52
N GLY A 42 1.75 4.14 2.23
CA GLY A 42 2.89 4.86 1.69
C GLY A 42 2.60 5.50 0.34
N PRO A 43 3.38 6.51 -0.06
CA PRO A 43 3.26 7.10 -1.38
C PRO A 43 3.68 6.11 -2.46
N ILE A 44 2.90 6.04 -3.52
CA ILE A 44 3.25 5.40 -4.79
C ILE A 44 3.33 6.48 -5.86
N ILE A 45 4.46 6.53 -6.58
CA ILE A 45 4.71 7.52 -7.63
C ILE A 45 4.55 6.81 -8.96
N PHE A 46 3.67 7.30 -9.81
CA PHE A 46 3.46 6.80 -11.16
C PHE A 46 4.21 7.65 -12.17
N ASP A 47 4.73 7.00 -13.22
CA ASP A 47 5.35 7.67 -14.38
C ASP A 47 6.42 8.70 -13.99
N ARG A 48 7.24 8.38 -12.98
CA ARG A 48 8.23 9.29 -12.43
C ARG A 48 9.18 9.84 -13.49
N GLY A 49 9.33 11.16 -13.53
CA GLY A 49 10.13 11.87 -14.52
C GLY A 49 9.47 12.05 -15.89
N LEU A 50 8.22 11.60 -16.08
CA LEU A 50 7.42 11.86 -17.28
C LEU A 50 6.44 13.02 -17.05
N ALA A 51 5.91 13.59 -18.14
CA ALA A 51 4.90 14.65 -18.06
C ALA A 51 3.58 14.19 -17.39
N SER A 52 3.37 12.87 -17.32
CA SER A 52 2.24 12.23 -16.66
C SER A 52 2.56 11.78 -15.23
N GLU A 53 3.66 12.25 -14.61
CA GLU A 53 3.98 11.90 -13.22
C GLU A 53 2.84 12.30 -12.26
N PHE A 54 2.40 11.37 -11.42
CA PHE A 54 1.48 11.65 -10.32
C PHE A 54 1.74 10.74 -9.12
N THR A 55 1.36 11.18 -7.92
CA THR A 55 1.53 10.40 -6.69
C THR A 55 0.17 10.04 -6.10
N GLN A 56 0.04 8.81 -5.61
CA GLN A 56 -1.12 8.35 -4.84
C GLN A 56 -0.69 7.80 -3.49
N MET A 57 -1.64 7.66 -2.57
CA MET A 57 -1.41 6.96 -1.31
C MET A 57 -1.86 5.52 -1.44
N LEU A 58 -0.93 4.58 -1.30
CA LEU A 58 -1.23 3.17 -1.16
C LEU A 58 -1.58 2.89 0.29
N LYS A 59 -2.69 2.20 0.53
CA LYS A 59 -3.04 1.62 1.82
C LYS A 59 -3.23 0.12 1.64
N CYS A 60 -2.52 -0.68 2.42
CA CYS A 60 -2.58 -2.13 2.35
C CYS A 60 -2.79 -2.70 3.75
N LYS A 61 -3.82 -3.53 3.91
CA LYS A 61 -4.06 -4.30 5.12
C LYS A 61 -3.69 -5.75 4.85
N ALA A 62 -2.83 -6.31 5.69
CA ALA A 62 -2.37 -7.69 5.56
C ALA A 62 -2.39 -8.38 6.93
N ARG A 63 -2.78 -9.65 6.93
CA ARG A 63 -2.66 -10.55 8.07
C ARG A 63 -1.30 -11.21 8.04
N ILE A 64 -0.60 -11.19 9.17
CA ILE A 64 0.59 -12.00 9.40
C ILE A 64 0.15 -13.30 10.07
N ASP A 65 0.60 -14.43 9.54
CA ASP A 65 0.43 -15.75 10.15
C ASP A 65 1.82 -16.39 10.23
N GLY A 66 2.44 -16.26 11.41
CA GLY A 66 3.83 -16.63 11.63
C GLY A 66 4.77 -15.93 10.66
N ASN A 67 5.32 -16.68 9.71
CA ASN A 67 6.27 -16.17 8.70
C ASN A 67 5.63 -15.79 7.36
N THR A 68 4.30 -15.95 7.24
CA THR A 68 3.54 -15.68 6.03
C THR A 68 2.74 -14.40 6.20
N ALA A 69 2.63 -13.60 5.14
CA ALA A 69 1.74 -12.45 5.11
C ALA A 69 0.73 -12.61 3.98
N SER A 70 -0.55 -12.51 4.32
CA SER A 70 -1.67 -12.57 3.36
C SER A 70 -2.33 -11.19 3.28
N VAL A 71 -2.45 -10.64 2.07
CA VAL A 71 -3.12 -9.35 1.87
C VAL A 71 -4.64 -9.54 2.04
N ILE A 72 -5.25 -8.70 2.88
CA ILE A 72 -6.69 -8.67 3.11
C ILE A 72 -7.34 -7.63 2.20
N SER A 73 -6.72 -6.45 2.10
CA SER A 73 -7.19 -5.38 1.22
C SER A 73 -6.04 -4.49 0.75
N ILE A 74 -6.21 -3.90 -0.43
CA ILE A 74 -5.29 -2.92 -1.00
C ILE A 74 -6.09 -1.83 -1.72
N GLU A 75 -5.77 -0.58 -1.38
CA GLU A 75 -6.50 0.61 -1.79
C GLU A 75 -5.52 1.67 -2.30
N PHE A 76 -5.82 2.24 -3.47
CA PHE A 76 -5.08 3.36 -4.04
C PHE A 76 -5.92 4.62 -3.84
N ILE A 77 -5.50 5.46 -2.91
CA ILE A 77 -6.23 6.64 -2.46
C ILE A 77 -5.86 7.81 -3.38
N TRP A 78 -6.88 8.36 -4.05
CA TRP A 78 -6.75 9.44 -5.04
C TRP A 78 -6.83 10.86 -4.42
N SER A 79 -7.38 11.01 -3.21
CA SER A 79 -7.52 12.32 -2.50
C SER A 79 -7.54 12.18 -0.97
N MET A 80 -7.06 13.19 -0.23
CA MET A 80 -7.10 13.26 1.24
C MET A 80 -8.54 13.15 1.83
N GLU A 81 -9.58 13.40 1.04
CA GLU A 81 -10.97 13.30 1.47
C GLU A 81 -11.39 11.86 1.82
N ASP A 82 -10.75 10.85 1.23
CA ASP A 82 -11.05 9.43 1.48
C ASP A 82 -10.49 8.92 2.83
N LEU A 83 -9.46 9.59 3.37
CA LEU A 83 -8.89 9.27 4.69
C LEU A 83 -9.85 9.60 5.84
N LYS A 84 -10.84 10.47 5.63
CA LYS A 84 -11.81 10.91 6.65
C LYS A 84 -13.01 9.96 6.82
N LYS A 85 -13.14 8.92 5.99
CA LYS A 85 -14.29 8.00 6.01
C LYS A 85 -14.03 6.64 6.68
N ALA A 86 -12.96 6.52 7.45
CA ALA A 86 -12.65 5.33 8.23
C ALA A 86 -12.80 5.57 9.76
N GLU A 87 -13.79 6.38 10.15
CA GLU A 87 -14.24 6.58 11.55
C GLU A 87 -15.57 5.86 11.80
#